data_AF-A0A357WZF4-F1
#
_entry.id   AF-A0A357WZF4-F1
#
_cell.length_a   1.000
_cell.length_b   1.000
_cell.length_c   1.000
_cell.angle_alpha   90.00
_cell.angle_beta   90.00
_cell.angle_gamma   90.00
#
_symmetry.space_group_name_H-M   'P 1'
#
loop_
_entity.id
_entity.type
_entity.pdbx_description
1 polymer ?
#
loop_
_entity_poly.entity_id
_entity_poly.type
_entity_poly.pdbx_seq_one_letter_code
_entity_poly.pdbx_strand_id
1 'polypeptide(L)' 'LPRDIAAPASLIAASDFFELSVAVAIALFGVDSPVVLVCTVGVLTEVPVMLLLVKFVNKTKRWFPQATTDSKLPHQS' A
#
# COMPACT_ATOMS: atom_id res chain seq x y z
N LEU A 1 -13.75 -6.69 -3.18
CA LEU A 1 -12.51 -7.50 -3.05
C LEU A 1 -12.15 -7.59 -1.58
N PRO A 2 -11.75 -8.77 -1.06
CA PRO A 2 -11.30 -8.93 0.32
C PRO A 2 -10.16 -7.95 0.65
N ARG A 3 -10.21 -7.32 1.83
CA ARG A 3 -9.23 -6.29 2.25
C ARG A 3 -7.81 -6.87 2.36
N ASP A 4 -7.69 -8.18 2.56
CA ASP A 4 -6.40 -8.91 2.57
C ASP A 4 -5.69 -8.95 1.22
N ILE A 5 -6.38 -8.64 0.11
CA ILE A 5 -5.79 -8.56 -1.24
C ILE A 5 -5.68 -7.11 -1.69
N ALA A 6 -6.72 -6.30 -1.43
CA ALA A 6 -6.75 -4.90 -1.87
C ALA A 6 -5.71 -4.01 -1.14
N ALA A 7 -5.46 -4.25 0.16
CA ALA A 7 -4.46 -3.48 0.91
C ALA A 7 -3.02 -3.74 0.44
N PRO A 8 -2.54 -4.99 0.31
CA PRO A 8 -1.20 -5.23 -0.25
C PRO A 8 -1.10 -4.88 -1.75
N ALA A 9 -2.14 -5.12 -2.56
CA ALA A 9 -2.10 -4.77 -3.98
C ALA A 9 -2.02 -3.25 -4.22
N SER A 10 -2.70 -2.44 -3.41
CA SER A 10 -2.60 -0.97 -3.51
C SER A 10 -1.26 -0.42 -3.06
N LEU A 11 -0.61 -1.03 -2.06
CA LEU A 11 0.74 -0.67 -1.63
C LEU A 11 1.78 -0.99 -2.71
N ILE A 12 1.71 -2.16 -3.33
CA ILE A 12 2.63 -2.55 -4.41
C ILE A 12 2.47 -1.61 -5.61
N ALA A 13 1.22 -1.32 -6.01
CA ALA A 13 0.95 -0.40 -7.12
C ALA A 13 1.42 1.04 -6.85
N ALA A 14 1.38 1.50 -5.59
CA ALA A 14 1.89 2.81 -5.21
C ALA A 14 3.42 2.89 -5.32
N SER A 15 4.14 1.84 -4.92
CA SER A 15 5.59 1.80 -4.95
C SER A 15 6.18 1.71 -6.37
N ASP A 16 5.50 1.06 -7.32
CA ASP A 16 5.94 0.98 -8.73
C ASP A 16 5.80 2.30 -9.51
N PHE A 17 4.80 3.13 -9.20
CA PHE A 17 4.55 4.39 -9.92
C PHE A 17 5.57 5.48 -9.58
N PHE A 18 6.29 5.27 -8.49
CA PHE A 18 7.08 6.28 -7.83
C PHE A 18 8.48 6.44 -8.39
N GLU A 19 9.13 5.32 -8.67
CA GLU A 19 10.41 5.33 -9.39
C GLU A 19 10.23 5.94 -10.78
N LEU A 20 9.12 5.60 -11.46
CA LEU A 20 8.75 6.21 -12.73
C LEU A 20 8.50 7.73 -12.58
N SER A 21 7.85 8.17 -11.51
CA SER A 21 7.58 9.60 -11.27
C SER A 21 8.86 10.42 -11.09
N VAL A 22 9.89 9.87 -10.44
CA VAL A 22 11.19 10.54 -10.33
C VAL A 22 11.92 10.57 -11.66
N ALA A 23 11.92 9.45 -12.40
CA ALA A 23 12.51 9.38 -13.73
C ALA A 23 11.89 10.41 -14.69
N VAL A 24 10.56 10.54 -14.67
CA VAL A 24 9.83 11.54 -15.47
C VAL A 24 10.12 12.96 -15.01
N ALA A 25 10.18 13.21 -13.69
CA ALA A 25 10.51 14.54 -13.18
C ALA A 25 11.91 15.00 -13.59
N ILE A 26 12.90 14.10 -13.52
CA ILE A 26 14.27 14.39 -13.98
C ILE A 26 14.31 14.57 -15.50
N ALA A 27 13.60 13.74 -16.26
CA ALA A 27 13.59 13.80 -17.72
C ALA A 27 12.93 15.08 -18.28
N LEU A 28 11.90 15.59 -17.61
CA LEU A 28 11.17 16.78 -18.07
C LEU A 28 11.74 18.10 -17.54
N PHE A 29 12.24 18.12 -16.31
CA PHE A 29 12.63 19.37 -15.64
C PHE A 29 14.14 19.51 -15.39
N GLY A 30 14.92 18.45 -15.62
CA GLY A 30 16.35 18.43 -15.32
C GLY A 30 16.64 18.34 -13.81
N VAL A 31 17.85 17.92 -13.46
CA VAL A 31 18.25 17.62 -12.08
C VAL A 31 18.30 18.84 -11.15
N ASP A 32 18.50 20.04 -11.70
CA ASP A 32 18.61 21.29 -10.94
C ASP A 32 17.25 21.93 -10.62
N SER A 33 16.15 21.34 -11.10
CA SER A 33 14.82 21.88 -10.90
C SER A 33 14.31 21.60 -9.48
N PRO A 34 13.67 22.58 -8.81
CA PRO A 34 13.05 22.38 -7.50
C PRO A 34 11.97 21.29 -7.50
N VAL A 35 11.42 20.95 -8.68
CA VAL A 35 10.45 19.86 -8.85
C VAL A 35 11.06 18.50 -8.52
N VAL A 36 12.34 18.29 -8.87
CA VAL A 36 13.04 17.03 -8.60
C VAL A 36 13.20 16.81 -7.10
N LEU A 37 13.58 17.84 -6.34
CA LEU A 37 13.68 17.78 -4.88
C LEU A 37 12.35 17.37 -4.23
N VAL A 38 11.24 17.98 -4.67
CA VAL A 38 9.90 17.65 -4.16
C VAL A 38 9.54 16.20 -4.50
N CYS A 39 9.86 15.74 -5.71
CA CYS A 39 9.60 14.37 -6.14
C CYS A 39 10.43 13.35 -5.34
N THR A 40 11.72 13.61 -5.11
CA THR A 40 12.61 12.74 -4.31
C THR A 40 12.27 12.76 -2.82
N VAL A 41 11.84 13.87 -2.26
CA VAL A 41 11.31 13.90 -0.88
C VAL A 41 10.00 13.11 -0.81
N GLY A 42 9.15 13.22 -1.84
CA GLY A 42 8.07 12.27 -2.08
C GLY A 42 8.58 10.84 -1.95
N VAL A 43 9.67 10.51 -2.69
CA VAL A 43 10.46 9.26 -2.60
C VAL A 43 10.69 8.73 -1.22
N LEU A 44 11.31 9.56 -0.40
CA LEU A 44 11.72 9.17 0.93
C LEU A 44 10.53 8.99 1.89
N THR A 45 9.37 9.57 1.59
CA THR A 45 8.18 9.49 2.46
C THR A 45 7.26 8.31 2.19
N GLU A 46 7.24 7.75 0.97
CA GLU A 46 6.32 6.66 0.62
C GLU A 46 6.70 5.34 1.32
N VAL A 47 7.98 4.98 1.39
CA VAL A 47 8.45 3.79 2.10
C VAL A 47 8.03 3.77 3.59
N PRO A 48 8.27 4.83 4.39
CA PRO A 48 7.82 4.86 5.78
C PRO A 48 6.29 4.93 5.91
N VAL A 49 5.59 5.62 5.00
CA VAL A 49 4.12 5.64 4.98
C VAL A 49 3.55 4.24 4.69
N MET A 50 4.13 3.52 3.75
CA MET A 50 3.76 2.13 3.43
C MET A 50 3.94 1.23 4.65
N LEU A 51 5.11 1.29 5.32
CA LEU A 51 5.36 0.51 6.54
C LEU A 51 4.41 0.88 7.69
N LEU A 52 4.07 2.17 7.83
CA LEU A 52 3.08 2.65 8.80
C LEU A 52 1.68 2.10 8.51
N LEU A 53 1.25 2.09 7.24
CA LEU A 53 -0.03 1.54 6.82
C LEU A 53 -0.11 0.04 7.05
N VAL A 54 0.95 -0.71 6.70
CA VAL A 54 1.04 -2.15 7.01
C VAL A 54 0.93 -2.39 8.51
N LYS A 55 1.66 -1.61 9.32
CA LYS A 55 1.60 -1.71 10.78
C LYS A 55 0.22 -1.38 11.32
N PHE A 56 -0.46 -0.38 10.77
CA PHE A 56 -1.83 0.00 11.15
C PHE A 56 -2.85 -1.08 10.80
N VAL A 57 -2.79 -1.64 9.58
CA VAL A 57 -3.62 -2.77 9.14
C VAL A 57 -3.37 -3.99 10.01
N ASN A 58 -2.11 -4.31 10.32
CA ASN A 58 -1.78 -5.45 11.18
C ASN A 58 -2.28 -5.24 12.62
N LYS A 59 -2.26 -4.00 13.14
CA LYS A 59 -2.79 -3.65 14.47
C LYS A 59 -4.33 -3.68 14.52
N THR A 60 -5.00 -3.35 13.42
CA THR A 60 -6.48 -3.36 13.31
C THR A 60 -7.05 -4.72 12.91
N LYS A 61 -6.22 -5.75 12.62
CA LYS A 61 -6.69 -7.15 12.47
C LYS A 61 -7.52 -7.64 13.66
N ARG A 62 -7.26 -7.14 14.89
CA ARG A 62 -8.05 -7.49 16.10
C ARG A 62 -9.46 -6.91 16.14
N TRP A 63 -9.78 -5.94 15.27
CA TRP A 63 -11.08 -5.26 15.25
C TRP A 63 -12.08 -5.90 14.28
N PHE A 64 -11.64 -6.86 13.46
CA PHE A 64 -12.51 -7.60 12.57
C PHE A 64 -12.59 -9.05 13.06
N PRO A 65 -13.68 -9.43 13.73
CA PRO A 65 -14.00 -10.84 13.94
C PRO A 65 -13.94 -11.53 12.57
N GLN A 66 -13.16 -12.61 12.45
CA GLN A 66 -13.38 -13.52 11.33
C GLN A 66 -14.87 -13.86 11.38
N ALA A 67 -15.58 -13.67 10.27
CA ALA A 67 -16.91 -14.23 10.13
C ALA A 67 -16.73 -15.73 10.39
N THR A 68 -17.11 -16.16 11.59
CA THR A 68 -17.28 -17.56 11.92
C THR A 68 -18.30 -18.05 10.91
N THR A 69 -17.82 -18.67 9.84
CA THR A 69 -18.61 -19.60 9.04
C THR A 69 -18.82 -20.81 9.93
N ASP A 70 -19.65 -20.65 10.97
CA ASP A 70 -20.29 -21.74 11.63
C ASP A 70 -21.42 -22.18 10.70
N SER A 71 -21.06 -23.05 9.76
CA SER A 71 -22.05 -23.92 9.13
C SER A 71 -21.63 -25.35 9.45
N LYS A 72 -21.63 -25.65 10.76
CA LYS A 72 -22.06 -26.98 11.19
C LYS A 72 -23.55 -27.09 10.81
N LEU A 73 -23.82 -27.77 9.71
CA LEU A 73 -25.07 -28.53 9.60
C LEU A 73 -24.71 -30.02 9.67
N PRO A 74 -25.42 -30.78 10.53
CA PRO A 74 -25.06 -32.14 10.92
C PRO A 74 -25.29 -33.12 9.77
N HIS A 75 -24.61 -34.27 9.89
CA HIS A 75 -25.00 -35.55 9.34
C HIS A 75 -26.50 -35.61 8.97
N GLN A 76 -26.80 -35.68 7.68
CA GLN A 76 -28.06 -36.23 7.18
C GLN A 76 -27.73 -37.61 6.63
N SER A 77 -28.12 -38.60 7.45
CA SER A 77 -28.46 -40.02 7.17
C SER A 77 -27.92 -40.70 5.91
#